data_AF-A0A2M9Q9I4-F1
#
_entry.id   AF-A0A2M9Q9I4-F1
#
_cell.length_a   1.000
_cell.length_b   1.000
_cell.length_c   1.000
_cell.angle_alpha   90.00
_cell.angle_beta   90.00
_cell.angle_gamma   90.00
#
_symmetry.space_group_name_H-M   'P 1'
#
loop_
_entity.id
_entity.type
_entity.pdbx_description
1 polymer ?
#
loop_
_entity_poly.entity_id
_entity_poly.type
_entity_poly.pdbx_seq_one_letter_code
_entity_poly.pdbx_strand_id
1 'polypeptide(L)'
;MPKKLLNMLEKWYEENQHDKIVEAIEQLSKSERDYEIVGHYGRALNNLGRYHEALSELFTVKKQGQQDGNWHWRVGYAYFYSQEWQEALAAFEKAKELQFDTITEEYIIACRNIMKKSAEALDDIKLVPFHERDFSQFWEKSDYADKNYIEVSPTTEMIASIEEELGYKLPADYIWFMQQQNGGIPVNTCFPTAMPTSWADDHVAITGIMGIGREKTYSLCGSLGSRFMLEEWGYPNIGVVIADCPSAGHDVIMLDYRACGADGEPAVVHVDQEADYYITFLAPNFATFIVGLVNEEVFDTSEQDKLEDLDMVKHVPFSPLLQSLCEKAGESNRIETVIRGICTQIVEDKGYFALHADELSMLMYDIQFWLYTAANSKVTQAQYLADYENIIALAQGFSTGGYAPDFVSSWLNERIEQGEIVSEEGILSFTADKVTNLHAQIMNEELKPFRWLEHDSGNISFLLEVGIYKQELFETRADEGSQGNGYDWCSLADVYLQEMLPELEGIVRFDPEADMFCAYTDKKDALLRFAVGFKQACENDELIHDLFSRAILD
;
A
#
# COMPACT_ATOMS: atom_id res chain seq x y z
N MET A 1 10.52 -21.76 45.47
CA MET A 1 11.57 -22.34 44.60
C MET A 1 12.75 -21.38 44.46
N PRO A 2 13.96 -21.82 44.05
CA PRO A 2 15.10 -20.92 43.99
C PRO A 2 14.93 -19.94 42.83
N LYS A 3 14.89 -18.63 43.15
CA LYS A 3 14.90 -17.47 42.24
C LYS A 3 15.85 -17.60 41.04
N LYS A 4 16.92 -18.40 41.19
CA LYS A 4 17.86 -18.76 40.13
C LYS A 4 17.20 -19.46 38.93
N LEU A 5 16.25 -20.37 39.16
CA LEU A 5 15.57 -21.10 38.08
C LEU A 5 14.69 -20.15 37.27
N LEU A 6 13.85 -19.33 37.91
CA LEU A 6 12.99 -18.36 37.22
C LEU A 6 13.78 -17.41 36.33
N ASN A 7 14.88 -16.83 36.85
CA ASN A 7 15.77 -15.99 36.05
C ASN A 7 16.37 -16.73 34.85
N MET A 8 16.62 -18.05 34.95
CA MET A 8 17.10 -18.84 33.81
C MET A 8 15.99 -19.07 32.77
N LEU A 9 14.76 -19.35 33.20
CA LEU A 9 13.61 -19.53 32.30
C LEU A 9 13.29 -18.22 31.56
N GLU A 10 13.36 -17.08 32.25
CA GLU A 10 13.22 -15.74 31.65
C GLU A 10 14.30 -15.49 30.61
N LYS A 11 15.57 -15.74 30.96
CA LYS A 11 16.68 -15.57 30.03
C LYS A 11 16.53 -16.45 28.78
N TRP A 12 16.18 -17.73 28.94
CA TRP A 12 15.94 -18.60 27.79
C TRP A 12 14.77 -18.16 26.94
N TYR A 13 13.75 -17.56 27.55
CA TYR A 13 12.63 -16.99 26.80
C TYR A 13 13.08 -15.79 25.96
N GLU A 14 13.87 -14.88 26.53
CA GLU A 14 14.45 -13.74 25.79
C GLU A 14 15.39 -14.18 24.66
N GLU A 15 16.00 -15.36 24.78
CA GLU A 15 16.86 -15.98 23.76
C GLU A 15 16.09 -16.89 22.78
N ASN A 16 14.74 -16.93 22.82
CA ASN A 16 13.87 -17.84 22.04
C ASN A 16 14.20 -19.33 22.20
N GLN A 17 14.79 -19.73 23.32
CA GLN A 17 15.17 -21.11 23.64
C GLN A 17 14.02 -21.84 24.36
N HIS A 18 12.86 -21.92 23.73
CA HIS A 18 11.64 -22.49 24.35
C HIS A 18 11.77 -23.98 24.70
N ASP A 19 12.48 -24.77 23.88
CA ASP A 19 12.76 -26.18 24.17
C ASP A 19 13.49 -26.36 25.51
N LYS A 20 14.50 -25.52 25.79
CA LYS A 20 15.26 -25.59 27.04
C LYS A 20 14.40 -25.27 28.26
N ILE A 21 13.44 -24.36 28.11
CA ILE A 21 12.46 -24.04 29.16
C ILE A 21 11.62 -25.29 29.46
N VAL A 22 11.09 -25.92 28.41
CA VAL A 22 10.28 -27.13 28.54
C VAL A 22 11.09 -28.27 29.17
N GLU A 23 12.26 -28.61 28.62
CA GLU A 23 13.12 -29.67 29.15
C GLU A 23 13.47 -29.47 30.64
N ALA A 24 13.80 -28.24 31.03
CA ALA A 24 14.16 -27.93 32.41
C ALA A 24 12.96 -28.07 33.37
N ILE A 25 11.75 -27.69 32.95
CA ILE A 25 10.54 -27.79 33.76
C ILE A 25 10.04 -29.25 33.80
N GLU A 26 10.21 -30.02 32.72
CA GLU A 26 9.84 -31.43 32.66
C GLU A 26 10.65 -32.30 33.64
N GLN A 27 11.89 -31.90 33.97
CA GLN A 27 12.71 -32.56 35.01
C GLN A 27 12.18 -32.35 36.44
N LEU A 28 11.32 -31.36 36.67
CA LEU A 28 10.69 -31.13 37.97
C LEU A 28 9.53 -32.09 38.19
N SER A 29 9.37 -32.56 39.44
CA SER A 29 8.15 -33.26 39.83
C SER A 29 6.94 -32.33 39.74
N LYS A 30 5.74 -32.88 39.51
CA LYS A 30 4.50 -32.07 39.44
C LYS A 30 4.26 -31.24 40.71
N SER A 31 4.67 -31.72 41.89
CA SER A 31 4.58 -30.98 43.15
C SER A 31 5.53 -29.78 43.24
N GLU A 32 6.59 -29.77 42.45
CA GLU A 32 7.53 -28.66 42.37
C GLU A 32 7.09 -27.58 41.40
N ARG A 33 6.10 -27.82 40.52
CA ARG A 33 5.62 -26.80 39.57
C ARG A 33 4.56 -25.92 40.22
N ASP A 34 4.99 -24.79 40.78
CA ASP A 34 4.08 -23.77 41.28
C ASP A 34 3.48 -22.91 40.15
N TYR A 35 2.67 -21.91 40.52
CA TYR A 35 1.96 -21.05 39.57
C TYR A 35 2.89 -20.35 38.56
N GLU A 36 4.01 -19.81 39.04
CA GLU A 36 4.96 -19.09 38.20
C GLU A 36 5.62 -20.02 37.20
N ILE A 37 6.07 -21.21 37.64
CA ILE A 37 6.65 -22.22 36.74
C ILE A 37 5.65 -22.69 35.69
N VAL A 38 4.41 -23.00 36.09
CA VAL A 38 3.38 -23.40 35.14
C VAL A 38 3.08 -22.28 34.13
N GLY A 39 3.14 -21.02 34.56
CA GLY A 39 3.04 -19.87 33.66
C GLY A 39 4.15 -19.82 32.60
N HIS A 40 5.41 -20.01 33.00
CA HIS A 40 6.54 -20.12 32.05
C HIS A 40 6.40 -21.34 31.15
N TYR A 41 5.92 -22.46 31.71
CA TYR A 41 5.78 -23.72 30.99
C TYR A 41 4.72 -23.61 29.90
N GLY A 42 3.51 -23.13 30.23
CA GLY A 42 2.44 -22.91 29.28
C GLY A 42 2.84 -21.91 28.18
N ARG A 43 3.58 -20.86 28.53
CA ARG A 43 4.14 -19.92 27.53
C ARG A 43 5.10 -20.61 26.57
N ALA A 44 6.06 -21.40 27.08
CA ALA A 44 7.03 -22.08 26.23
C ALA A 44 6.36 -23.14 25.34
N LEU A 45 5.42 -23.92 25.89
CA LEU A 45 4.63 -24.89 25.13
C LEU A 45 3.83 -24.22 24.01
N ASN A 46 3.22 -23.05 24.26
CA ASN A 46 2.54 -22.28 23.22
C ASN A 46 3.48 -21.85 22.09
N ASN A 47 4.70 -21.37 22.41
CA ASN A 47 5.66 -20.98 21.37
C ASN A 47 6.21 -22.18 20.60
N LEU A 48 6.18 -23.38 21.18
CA LEU A 48 6.53 -24.63 20.50
C LEU A 48 5.35 -25.28 19.75
N GLY A 49 4.19 -24.61 19.68
CA GLY A 49 3.00 -25.18 19.04
C GLY A 49 2.33 -26.33 19.81
N ARG A 50 2.75 -26.61 21.05
CA ARG A 50 2.22 -27.69 21.91
C ARG A 50 0.98 -27.24 22.70
N TYR A 51 -0.04 -26.73 21.99
CA TYR A 51 -1.17 -26.01 22.59
C TYR A 51 -2.03 -26.86 23.54
N HIS A 52 -2.33 -28.11 23.19
CA HIS A 52 -3.10 -29.00 24.08
C HIS A 52 -2.35 -29.30 25.39
N GLU A 53 -1.03 -29.46 25.34
CA GLU A 53 -0.21 -29.63 26.53
C GLU A 53 -0.13 -28.34 27.35
N ALA A 54 -0.02 -27.19 26.68
CA ALA A 54 -0.08 -25.88 27.33
C ALA A 54 -1.39 -25.69 28.10
N LEU A 55 -2.54 -25.98 27.47
CA LEU A 55 -3.85 -25.96 28.12
C LEU A 55 -3.90 -26.94 29.31
N SER A 56 -3.47 -28.19 29.11
CA SER A 56 -3.44 -29.19 30.19
C SER A 56 -2.68 -28.69 31.42
N GLU A 57 -1.48 -28.14 31.23
CA GLU A 57 -0.65 -27.64 32.34
C GLU A 57 -1.22 -26.34 32.93
N LEU A 58 -1.63 -25.35 32.12
CA LEU A 58 -2.21 -24.09 32.59
C LEU A 58 -3.46 -24.31 33.45
N PHE A 59 -4.29 -25.30 33.11
CA PHE A 59 -5.50 -25.61 33.87
C PHE A 59 -5.21 -26.24 35.25
N THR A 60 -4.04 -26.82 35.48
CA THR A 60 -3.65 -27.33 36.81
C THR A 60 -3.58 -26.21 37.86
N VAL A 61 -3.34 -24.97 37.42
CA VAL A 61 -3.25 -23.78 38.27
C VAL A 61 -4.39 -22.79 38.02
N LYS A 62 -5.48 -23.23 37.38
CA LYS A 62 -6.64 -22.40 37.02
C LYS A 62 -7.18 -21.57 38.18
N LYS A 63 -7.20 -22.12 39.40
CA LYS A 63 -7.72 -21.41 40.59
C LYS A 63 -6.91 -20.16 40.90
N GLN A 64 -5.59 -20.21 40.75
CA GLN A 64 -4.69 -19.08 40.95
C GLN A 64 -4.78 -18.10 39.77
N GLY A 65 -4.91 -18.61 38.54
CA GLY A 65 -4.95 -17.81 37.32
C GLY A 65 -6.24 -17.03 37.05
N GLN A 66 -7.32 -17.26 37.82
CA GLN A 66 -8.63 -16.65 37.53
C GLN A 66 -8.63 -15.11 37.46
N GLN A 67 -7.71 -14.47 38.19
CA GLN A 67 -7.56 -13.00 38.27
C GLN A 67 -6.26 -12.51 37.62
N ASP A 68 -5.58 -13.35 36.82
CA ASP A 68 -4.35 -12.99 36.11
C ASP A 68 -4.61 -12.90 34.61
N GLY A 69 -4.51 -11.68 34.05
CA GLY A 69 -4.68 -11.44 32.62
C GLY A 69 -3.72 -12.24 31.76
N ASN A 70 -2.47 -12.45 32.18
CA ASN A 70 -1.48 -13.22 31.41
C ASN A 70 -1.83 -14.71 31.35
N TRP A 71 -2.45 -15.25 32.39
CA TRP A 71 -2.91 -16.64 32.37
C TRP A 71 -4.04 -16.81 31.36
N HIS A 72 -5.04 -15.91 31.37
CA HIS A 72 -6.12 -15.93 30.39
C HIS A 72 -5.60 -15.69 28.97
N TRP A 73 -4.64 -14.79 28.78
CA TRP A 73 -4.01 -14.57 27.48
C TRP A 73 -3.32 -15.84 26.96
N ARG A 74 -2.55 -16.55 27.79
CA ARG A 74 -1.88 -17.80 27.39
C ARG A 74 -2.88 -18.92 27.07
N VAL A 75 -3.99 -18.98 27.81
CA VAL A 75 -5.09 -19.92 27.52
C VAL A 75 -5.77 -19.56 26.20
N GLY A 76 -6.07 -18.27 25.97
CA GLY A 76 -6.64 -17.77 24.72
C GLY A 76 -5.75 -18.06 23.53
N TYR A 77 -4.44 -17.82 23.65
CA TYR A 77 -3.44 -18.12 22.63
C TYR A 77 -3.46 -19.61 22.26
N ALA A 78 -3.47 -20.50 23.25
CA ALA A 78 -3.49 -21.93 22.99
C ALA A 78 -4.78 -22.36 22.27
N TYR A 79 -5.94 -21.84 22.68
CA TYR A 79 -7.22 -22.10 21.99
C TYR A 79 -7.23 -21.53 20.57
N PHE A 80 -6.70 -20.32 20.37
CA PHE A 80 -6.67 -19.65 19.07
C PHE A 80 -5.94 -20.48 18.01
N TYR A 81 -4.69 -20.88 18.31
CA TYR A 81 -3.92 -21.69 17.37
C TYR A 81 -4.31 -23.19 17.36
N SER A 82 -5.22 -23.60 18.25
CA SER A 82 -5.94 -24.88 18.16
C SER A 82 -7.27 -24.76 17.40
N GLN A 83 -7.58 -23.57 16.87
CA GLN A 83 -8.82 -23.26 16.13
C GLN A 83 -10.10 -23.37 16.96
N GLU A 84 -10.01 -23.30 18.29
CA GLU A 84 -11.14 -23.27 19.23
C GLU A 84 -11.57 -21.81 19.48
N TRP A 85 -12.19 -21.20 18.47
CA TRP A 85 -12.41 -19.74 18.42
C TRP A 85 -13.33 -19.19 19.52
N GLN A 86 -14.37 -19.93 19.92
CA GLN A 86 -15.26 -19.49 20.99
C GLN A 86 -14.53 -19.42 22.34
N GLU A 87 -13.76 -20.46 22.64
CA GLU A 87 -12.96 -20.58 23.85
C GLU A 87 -11.82 -19.55 23.88
N ALA A 88 -11.17 -19.34 22.73
CA ALA A 88 -10.15 -18.30 22.55
C ALA A 88 -10.72 -16.90 22.81
N LEU A 89 -11.85 -16.57 22.16
CA LEU A 89 -12.53 -15.29 22.35
C LEU A 89 -12.88 -15.04 23.82
N ALA A 90 -13.49 -16.02 24.48
CA ALA A 90 -13.86 -15.91 25.90
C ALA A 90 -12.64 -15.69 26.81
N ALA A 91 -11.52 -16.36 26.53
CA ALA A 91 -10.28 -16.19 27.29
C ALA A 91 -9.65 -14.81 27.04
N PHE A 92 -9.58 -14.34 25.79
CA PHE A 92 -9.04 -13.01 25.48
C PHE A 92 -9.90 -11.87 26.01
N GLU A 93 -11.23 -11.96 25.92
CA GLU A 93 -12.13 -10.99 26.54
C GLU A 93 -11.90 -10.91 28.06
N LYS A 94 -11.67 -12.05 28.70
CA LYS A 94 -11.33 -12.07 30.13
C LYS A 94 -9.95 -11.50 30.42
N ALA A 95 -8.97 -11.76 29.55
CA ALA A 95 -7.64 -11.15 29.65
C ALA A 95 -7.74 -9.62 29.58
N LYS A 96 -8.48 -9.09 28.59
CA LYS A 96 -8.73 -7.64 28.41
C LYS A 96 -9.43 -7.00 29.60
N GLU A 97 -10.42 -7.68 30.19
CA GLU A 97 -11.13 -7.18 31.39
C GLU A 97 -10.17 -6.99 32.57
N LEU A 98 -9.19 -7.89 32.73
CA LEU A 98 -8.23 -7.87 33.83
C LEU A 98 -7.04 -6.93 33.56
N GLN A 99 -6.61 -6.82 32.31
CA GLN A 99 -5.50 -5.97 31.89
C GLN A 99 -5.70 -5.53 30.43
N PHE A 100 -5.68 -4.21 30.18
CA PHE A 100 -5.75 -3.70 28.81
C PHE A 100 -4.40 -3.86 28.10
N ASP A 101 -4.47 -4.36 26.87
CA ASP A 101 -3.37 -4.59 25.94
C ASP A 101 -3.96 -4.51 24.52
N THR A 102 -3.27 -3.83 23.59
CA THR A 102 -3.71 -3.66 22.20
C THR A 102 -3.64 -4.97 21.42
N ILE A 103 -2.65 -5.82 21.70
CA ILE A 103 -2.46 -7.11 21.03
C ILE A 103 -3.65 -8.03 21.35
N THR A 104 -4.09 -8.09 22.61
CA THR A 104 -5.29 -8.85 23.00
C THR A 104 -6.54 -8.40 22.20
N GLU A 105 -6.67 -7.11 21.89
CA GLU A 105 -7.81 -6.62 21.11
C GLU A 105 -7.78 -7.13 19.66
N GLU A 106 -6.61 -7.18 19.05
CA GLU A 106 -6.42 -7.74 17.70
C GLU A 106 -6.87 -9.20 17.64
N TYR A 107 -6.50 -10.03 18.63
CA TYR A 107 -6.95 -11.42 18.71
C TYR A 107 -8.46 -11.56 18.94
N ILE A 108 -9.09 -10.67 19.73
CA ILE A 108 -10.55 -10.65 19.91
C ILE A 108 -11.25 -10.35 18.58
N ILE A 109 -10.77 -9.34 17.84
CA ILE A 109 -11.30 -8.97 16.53
C ILE A 109 -11.10 -10.13 15.54
N ALA A 110 -9.91 -10.73 15.50
CA ALA A 110 -9.60 -11.88 14.66
C ALA A 110 -10.55 -13.06 14.94
N CYS A 111 -10.76 -13.45 16.20
CA CYS A 111 -11.70 -14.53 16.56
C CYS A 111 -13.10 -14.27 16.01
N ARG A 112 -13.63 -13.06 16.23
CA ARG A 112 -14.97 -12.67 15.77
C ARG A 112 -15.07 -12.69 14.24
N ASN A 113 -14.07 -12.16 13.55
CA ASN A 113 -14.02 -12.13 12.09
C ASN A 113 -13.92 -13.53 11.50
N ILE A 114 -13.04 -14.37 12.03
CA ILE A 114 -12.87 -15.77 11.61
C ILE A 114 -14.18 -16.54 11.77
N MET A 115 -14.81 -16.46 12.95
CA MET A 115 -16.07 -17.15 13.20
C MET A 115 -17.19 -16.69 12.27
N LYS A 116 -17.30 -15.36 12.06
CA LYS A 116 -18.32 -14.78 11.17
C LYS A 116 -18.10 -15.23 9.73
N LYS A 117 -16.90 -15.00 9.18
CA LYS A 117 -16.55 -15.36 7.79
C LYS A 117 -16.69 -16.87 7.55
N SER A 118 -16.26 -17.69 8.51
CA SER A 118 -16.40 -19.15 8.42
C SER A 118 -17.86 -19.59 8.40
N ALA A 119 -18.72 -18.99 9.23
CA ALA A 119 -20.15 -19.29 9.23
C ALA A 119 -20.81 -18.88 7.90
N GLU A 120 -20.49 -17.69 7.39
CA GLU A 120 -20.98 -17.18 6.10
C GLU A 120 -20.54 -18.09 4.94
N ALA A 121 -19.27 -18.49 4.89
CA ALA A 121 -18.75 -19.41 3.88
C ALA A 121 -19.42 -20.80 3.95
N LEU A 122 -19.62 -21.34 5.15
CA LEU A 122 -20.30 -22.63 5.33
C LEU A 122 -21.77 -22.57 4.94
N ASP A 123 -22.45 -21.44 5.18
CA ASP A 123 -23.84 -21.25 4.76
C ASP A 123 -23.94 -21.07 3.23
N ASP A 124 -22.98 -20.39 2.59
CA ASP A 124 -22.88 -20.32 1.13
C ASP A 124 -22.69 -21.70 0.48
N ILE A 125 -21.83 -22.56 1.06
CA ILE A 125 -21.66 -23.95 0.61
C ILE A 125 -22.95 -24.76 0.77
N LYS A 126 -23.75 -24.54 1.82
CA LYS A 126 -25.05 -25.21 1.98
C LYS A 126 -26.09 -24.73 0.95
N LEU A 127 -26.06 -23.44 0.61
CA LEU A 127 -26.99 -22.85 -0.36
C LEU A 127 -26.69 -23.33 -1.78
N VAL A 128 -25.42 -23.36 -2.17
CA VAL A 128 -24.96 -23.90 -3.45
C VAL A 128 -23.87 -24.93 -3.16
N PRO A 129 -24.23 -26.22 -3.11
CA PRO A 129 -23.30 -27.31 -2.84
C PRO A 129 -22.06 -27.25 -3.73
N PHE A 130 -20.90 -27.53 -3.16
CA PHE A 130 -19.60 -27.43 -3.86
C PHE A 130 -19.59 -28.21 -5.18
N HIS A 131 -20.11 -29.44 -5.20
CA HIS A 131 -20.17 -30.29 -6.39
C HIS A 131 -21.18 -29.85 -7.46
N GLU A 132 -22.04 -28.88 -7.14
CA GLU A 132 -23.04 -28.31 -8.08
C GLU A 132 -22.57 -26.99 -8.70
N ARG A 133 -21.38 -26.50 -8.30
CA ARG A 133 -20.81 -25.25 -8.83
C ARG A 133 -20.16 -25.45 -10.20
N ASP A 134 -20.18 -24.39 -11.00
CA ASP A 134 -19.51 -24.35 -12.30
C ASP A 134 -18.07 -23.85 -12.14
N PHE A 135 -17.10 -24.73 -12.37
CA PHE A 135 -15.67 -24.43 -12.35
C PHE A 135 -15.08 -24.28 -13.77
N SER A 136 -15.89 -24.14 -14.81
CA SER A 136 -15.43 -24.08 -16.21
C SER A 136 -14.51 -22.90 -16.52
N GLN A 137 -14.59 -21.82 -15.74
CA GLN A 137 -13.73 -20.63 -15.82
C GLN A 137 -12.77 -20.49 -14.62
N PHE A 138 -12.66 -21.52 -13.78
CA PHE A 138 -11.83 -21.44 -12.58
C PHE A 138 -10.34 -21.43 -12.90
N TRP A 139 -9.91 -22.21 -13.90
CA TRP A 139 -8.50 -22.40 -14.23
C TRP A 139 -8.03 -21.44 -15.33
N GLU A 140 -6.88 -20.82 -15.12
CA GLU A 140 -6.14 -20.11 -16.15
C GLU A 140 -5.52 -21.10 -17.15
N LYS A 141 -5.58 -20.77 -18.44
CA LYS A 141 -4.94 -21.56 -19.49
C LYS A 141 -3.53 -21.07 -19.74
N SER A 142 -2.54 -21.89 -19.40
CA SER A 142 -1.13 -21.55 -19.57
C SER A 142 -0.28 -22.80 -19.84
N ASP A 143 0.64 -22.69 -20.80
CA ASP A 143 1.63 -23.74 -21.10
C ASP A 143 2.46 -24.10 -19.85
N TYR A 144 2.66 -23.14 -18.94
CA TYR A 144 3.35 -23.35 -17.68
C TYR A 144 2.54 -24.26 -16.74
N ALA A 145 1.23 -24.03 -16.63
CA ALA A 145 0.33 -24.87 -15.83
C ALA A 145 0.30 -26.31 -16.37
N ASP A 146 0.14 -26.47 -17.69
CA ASP A 146 0.15 -27.77 -18.37
C ASP A 146 1.43 -28.57 -18.08
N LYS A 147 2.57 -27.87 -18.07
CA LYS A 147 3.88 -28.49 -17.86
C LYS A 147 4.12 -28.86 -16.40
N ASN A 148 3.75 -28.01 -15.45
CA ASN A 148 4.24 -28.11 -14.07
C ASN A 148 3.19 -28.50 -13.02
N TYR A 149 1.90 -28.38 -13.32
CA TYR A 149 0.80 -28.67 -12.37
C TYR A 149 -0.15 -29.74 -12.89
N ILE A 150 -0.61 -29.63 -14.14
CA ILE A 150 -1.74 -30.43 -14.62
C ILE A 150 -1.32 -31.88 -14.85
N GLU A 151 -1.91 -32.76 -14.06
CA GLU A 151 -1.77 -34.22 -14.09
C GLU A 151 -2.96 -34.88 -14.83
N VAL A 152 -2.81 -36.16 -15.14
CA VAL A 152 -3.97 -36.99 -15.52
C VAL A 152 -4.95 -37.14 -14.34
N SER A 153 -6.25 -37.26 -14.62
CA SER A 153 -7.27 -37.43 -13.57
C SER A 153 -6.92 -38.61 -12.63
N PRO A 154 -6.98 -38.44 -11.30
CA PRO A 154 -6.45 -39.41 -10.36
C PRO A 154 -7.36 -40.63 -10.22
N THR A 155 -6.78 -41.83 -10.30
CA THR A 155 -7.52 -43.08 -10.05
C THR A 155 -7.63 -43.39 -8.56
N THR A 156 -8.55 -44.28 -8.19
CA THR A 156 -8.70 -44.74 -6.80
C THR A 156 -7.42 -45.36 -6.24
N GLU A 157 -6.68 -46.11 -7.05
CA GLU A 157 -5.40 -46.70 -6.65
C GLU A 157 -4.32 -45.64 -6.43
N MET A 158 -4.27 -44.61 -7.29
CA MET A 158 -3.35 -43.48 -7.13
C MET A 158 -3.64 -42.72 -5.84
N ILE A 159 -4.91 -42.38 -5.60
CA ILE A 159 -5.35 -41.69 -4.38
C ILE A 159 -4.93 -42.48 -3.14
N ALA A 160 -5.25 -43.79 -3.08
CA ALA A 160 -4.88 -44.63 -1.95
C ALA A 160 -3.35 -44.69 -1.72
N SER A 161 -2.56 -44.74 -2.79
CA SER A 161 -1.09 -44.71 -2.69
C SER A 161 -0.55 -43.38 -2.17
N ILE A 162 -1.13 -42.25 -2.61
CA ILE A 162 -0.73 -40.91 -2.15
C ILE A 162 -1.11 -40.72 -0.67
N GLU A 163 -2.33 -41.11 -0.28
CA GLU A 163 -2.76 -41.07 1.13
C GLU A 163 -1.88 -41.93 2.05
N GLU A 164 -1.49 -43.13 1.61
CA GLU A 164 -0.58 -44.00 2.35
C GLU A 164 0.82 -43.37 2.53
N GLU A 165 1.33 -42.71 1.49
CA GLU A 165 2.65 -42.07 1.51
C GLU A 165 2.70 -40.81 2.37
N LEU A 166 1.62 -40.00 2.33
CA LEU A 166 1.49 -38.77 3.10
C LEU A 166 1.04 -39.03 4.54
N GLY A 167 0.33 -40.14 4.79
CA GLY A 167 -0.20 -40.50 6.11
C GLY A 167 -1.51 -39.81 6.48
N TYR A 168 -2.21 -39.19 5.51
CA TYR A 168 -3.44 -38.44 5.70
C TYR A 168 -4.49 -38.84 4.67
N LYS A 169 -5.77 -38.85 5.06
CA LYS A 169 -6.90 -38.95 4.13
C LYS A 169 -7.17 -37.61 3.49
N LEU A 170 -7.21 -37.57 2.16
CA LEU A 170 -7.49 -36.35 1.43
C LEU A 170 -8.99 -35.98 1.56
N PRO A 171 -9.33 -34.68 1.65
CA PRO A 171 -10.72 -34.24 1.70
C PRO A 171 -11.51 -34.75 0.49
N ALA A 172 -12.76 -35.15 0.70
CA ALA A 172 -13.60 -35.66 -0.38
C ALA A 172 -13.81 -34.60 -1.47
N ASP A 173 -14.00 -33.34 -1.08
CA ASP A 173 -14.15 -32.21 -1.99
C ASP A 173 -12.86 -31.96 -2.79
N TYR A 174 -11.68 -32.15 -2.19
CA TYR A 174 -10.39 -32.04 -2.87
C TYR A 174 -10.23 -33.13 -3.94
N ILE A 175 -10.53 -34.39 -3.59
CA ILE A 175 -10.50 -35.51 -4.55
C ILE A 175 -11.45 -35.25 -5.71
N TRP A 176 -12.70 -34.87 -5.43
CA TRP A 176 -13.69 -34.61 -6.47
C TRP A 176 -13.27 -33.47 -7.40
N PHE A 177 -12.70 -32.39 -6.83
CA PHE A 177 -12.22 -31.25 -7.59
C PHE A 177 -11.06 -31.64 -8.53
N MET A 178 -10.11 -32.40 -8.02
CA MET A 178 -8.97 -32.93 -8.79
C MET A 178 -9.39 -33.95 -9.87
N GLN A 179 -10.56 -34.58 -9.73
CA GLN A 179 -11.13 -35.41 -10.79
C GLN A 179 -11.69 -34.59 -11.95
N GLN A 180 -12.10 -33.34 -11.73
CA GLN A 180 -12.52 -32.43 -12.81
C GLN A 180 -11.30 -31.90 -13.59
N GLN A 181 -10.28 -31.43 -12.86
CA GLN A 181 -8.96 -31.11 -13.39
C GLN A 181 -7.91 -31.28 -12.29
N ASN A 182 -6.88 -32.10 -12.54
CA ASN A 182 -5.94 -32.53 -11.52
C ASN A 182 -4.75 -31.57 -11.38
N GLY A 183 -4.98 -30.46 -10.68
CA GLY A 183 -4.02 -29.37 -10.48
C GLY A 183 -4.13 -28.28 -11.55
N GLY A 184 -3.49 -27.13 -11.30
CA GLY A 184 -3.46 -26.01 -12.22
C GLY A 184 -3.28 -24.67 -11.52
N ILE A 185 -3.41 -23.59 -12.30
CA ILE A 185 -3.35 -22.21 -11.81
C ILE A 185 -4.77 -21.63 -11.86
N PRO A 186 -5.35 -21.15 -10.74
CA PRO A 186 -6.67 -20.53 -10.77
C PRO A 186 -6.61 -19.11 -11.35
N VAL A 187 -7.73 -18.63 -11.91
CA VAL A 187 -7.88 -17.22 -12.33
C VAL A 187 -7.91 -16.28 -11.12
N ASN A 188 -8.47 -16.74 -10.01
CA ASN A 188 -8.49 -16.03 -8.73
C ASN A 188 -7.44 -16.64 -7.81
N THR A 189 -6.44 -15.86 -7.45
CA THR A 189 -5.23 -16.33 -6.77
C THR A 189 -5.10 -15.83 -5.33
N CYS A 190 -5.98 -14.94 -4.86
CA CYS A 190 -5.87 -14.37 -3.53
C CYS A 190 -6.97 -14.86 -2.59
N PHE A 191 -6.64 -14.99 -1.30
CA PHE A 191 -7.60 -15.33 -0.25
C PHE A 191 -7.56 -14.30 0.89
N PRO A 192 -8.68 -13.65 1.25
CA PRO A 192 -8.71 -12.65 2.31
C PRO A 192 -8.47 -13.27 3.70
N THR A 193 -7.61 -12.66 4.51
CA THR A 193 -7.33 -13.07 5.88
C THR A 193 -8.05 -12.18 6.90
N ALA A 194 -7.99 -12.56 8.17
CA ALA A 194 -8.45 -11.74 9.29
C ALA A 194 -7.29 -11.17 10.12
N MET A 195 -6.07 -11.60 9.80
CA MET A 195 -4.82 -11.18 10.43
C MET A 195 -3.77 -10.94 9.34
N PRO A 196 -2.86 -9.98 9.56
CA PRO A 196 -1.72 -9.77 8.68
C PRO A 196 -0.87 -11.02 8.52
N THR A 197 -0.26 -11.14 7.34
CA THR A 197 0.82 -12.07 7.02
C THR A 197 2.15 -11.33 7.08
N SER A 198 3.26 -11.96 6.69
CA SER A 198 4.56 -11.28 6.64
C SER A 198 4.64 -10.19 5.57
N TRP A 199 3.77 -10.24 4.55
CA TRP A 199 3.87 -9.39 3.37
C TRP A 199 2.58 -8.63 3.01
N ALA A 200 1.42 -9.02 3.56
CA ALA A 200 0.16 -8.31 3.36
C ALA A 200 -0.67 -8.22 4.64
N ASP A 201 -1.40 -7.12 4.80
CA ASP A 201 -2.23 -6.86 5.99
C ASP A 201 -3.53 -7.68 6.02
N ASP A 202 -4.03 -8.10 4.86
CA ASP A 202 -5.41 -8.58 4.72
C ASP A 202 -5.61 -9.76 3.76
N HIS A 203 -4.55 -10.34 3.20
CA HIS A 203 -4.65 -11.51 2.30
C HIS A 203 -3.41 -12.39 2.24
N VAL A 204 -3.59 -13.55 1.60
CA VAL A 204 -2.54 -14.43 1.05
C VAL A 204 -2.76 -14.60 -0.45
N ALA A 205 -1.73 -15.04 -1.17
CA ALA A 205 -1.79 -15.36 -2.59
C ALA A 205 -1.24 -16.77 -2.86
N ILE A 206 -1.77 -17.44 -3.88
CA ILE A 206 -1.28 -18.72 -4.40
C ILE A 206 -0.85 -18.59 -5.86
N THR A 207 0.15 -19.37 -6.24
CA THR A 207 0.61 -19.49 -7.63
C THR A 207 -0.10 -20.62 -8.36
N GLY A 208 -0.44 -21.70 -7.65
CA GLY A 208 -1.17 -22.81 -8.23
C GLY A 208 -1.59 -23.85 -7.19
N ILE A 209 -2.57 -24.65 -7.55
CA ILE A 209 -3.09 -25.73 -6.72
C ILE A 209 -2.48 -27.03 -7.22
N MET A 210 -1.85 -27.77 -6.30
CA MET A 210 -1.20 -29.03 -6.59
C MET A 210 -2.22 -30.10 -6.96
N GLY A 211 -1.87 -30.96 -7.92
CA GLY A 211 -2.67 -32.15 -8.27
C GLY A 211 -2.33 -33.37 -7.42
N ILE A 212 -3.26 -34.32 -7.33
CA ILE A 212 -3.04 -35.66 -6.77
C ILE A 212 -2.20 -36.46 -7.76
N GLY A 213 -0.91 -36.57 -7.49
CA GLY A 213 0.02 -37.21 -8.40
C GLY A 213 1.45 -37.16 -7.89
N ARG A 214 2.37 -37.49 -8.79
CA ARG A 214 3.80 -37.59 -8.50
C ARG A 214 4.70 -37.35 -9.72
N GLU A 215 4.11 -37.09 -10.90
CA GLU A 215 4.87 -36.88 -12.14
C GLU A 215 5.24 -35.42 -12.32
N LYS A 216 4.35 -34.49 -11.96
CA LYS A 216 4.60 -33.06 -12.09
C LYS A 216 5.39 -32.51 -10.91
N THR A 217 6.09 -31.40 -11.15
CA THR A 217 6.86 -30.67 -10.12
C THR A 217 5.99 -30.31 -8.92
N TYR A 218 4.80 -29.75 -9.20
CA TYR A 218 3.82 -29.29 -8.22
C TYR A 218 2.64 -30.27 -8.11
N SER A 219 2.95 -31.55 -7.92
CA SER A 219 1.99 -32.54 -7.44
C SER A 219 2.22 -32.81 -5.95
N LEU A 220 1.22 -33.37 -5.26
CA LEU A 220 1.32 -33.69 -3.83
C LEU A 220 2.58 -34.51 -3.47
N CYS A 221 2.94 -35.49 -4.32
CA CYS A 221 4.17 -36.28 -4.20
C CYS A 221 5.17 -35.99 -5.34
N GLY A 222 5.11 -34.78 -5.91
CA GLY A 222 6.05 -34.28 -6.91
C GLY A 222 7.40 -33.87 -6.30
N SER A 223 8.32 -33.38 -7.14
CA SER A 223 9.67 -33.00 -6.69
C SER A 223 9.68 -31.80 -5.72
N LEU A 224 8.67 -30.93 -5.78
CA LEU A 224 8.42 -29.84 -4.82
C LEU A 224 7.11 -30.08 -4.04
N GLY A 225 6.71 -31.35 -3.90
CA GLY A 225 5.48 -31.73 -3.20
C GLY A 225 5.61 -31.72 -1.67
N SER A 226 4.57 -32.19 -0.99
CA SER A 226 4.43 -32.07 0.47
C SER A 226 5.60 -32.66 1.25
N ARG A 227 6.11 -33.84 0.87
CA ARG A 227 7.25 -34.45 1.58
C ARG A 227 8.52 -33.64 1.45
N PHE A 228 8.79 -33.07 0.28
CA PHE A 228 9.96 -32.23 0.06
C PHE A 228 9.90 -30.98 0.95
N MET A 229 8.74 -30.32 1.04
CA MET A 229 8.58 -29.15 1.90
C MET A 229 8.78 -29.48 3.39
N LEU A 230 8.27 -30.62 3.85
CA LEU A 230 8.45 -31.05 5.25
C LEU A 230 9.90 -31.48 5.54
N GLU A 231 10.50 -32.30 4.70
CA GLU A 231 11.79 -32.95 4.97
C GLU A 231 12.99 -32.05 4.66
N GLU A 232 12.94 -31.31 3.55
CA GLU A 232 14.07 -30.50 3.07
C GLU A 232 13.94 -29.03 3.48
N TRP A 233 12.71 -28.50 3.55
CA TRP A 233 12.45 -27.11 3.95
C TRP A 233 12.01 -26.96 5.40
N GLY A 234 11.78 -28.05 6.12
CA GLY A 234 11.50 -28.02 7.57
C GLY A 234 10.09 -27.57 7.94
N TYR A 235 9.15 -27.54 6.98
CA TYR A 235 7.75 -27.20 7.28
C TYR A 235 7.15 -28.15 8.32
N PRO A 236 6.23 -27.64 9.17
CA PRO A 236 5.69 -28.41 10.26
C PRO A 236 4.86 -29.60 9.75
N ASN A 237 5.01 -30.76 10.39
CA ASN A 237 4.25 -31.96 10.04
C ASN A 237 2.83 -31.90 10.64
N ILE A 238 2.01 -31.00 10.09
CA ILE A 238 0.61 -30.79 10.48
C ILE A 238 -0.38 -31.35 9.45
N GLY A 239 0.12 -31.74 8.27
CA GLY A 239 -0.73 -32.21 7.17
C GLY A 239 -0.07 -32.14 5.81
N VAL A 240 -0.87 -31.75 4.81
CA VAL A 240 -0.52 -31.88 3.38
C VAL A 240 -0.41 -30.50 2.73
N VAL A 241 0.70 -30.23 2.05
CA VAL A 241 0.86 -29.02 1.21
C VAL A 241 0.03 -29.16 -0.06
N ILE A 242 -0.84 -28.18 -0.35
CA ILE A 242 -1.78 -28.23 -1.48
C ILE A 242 -1.64 -27.07 -2.47
N ALA A 243 -0.92 -26.01 -2.14
CA ALA A 243 -0.62 -24.91 -3.05
C ALA A 243 0.71 -24.25 -2.69
N ASP A 244 1.42 -23.81 -3.72
CA ASP A 244 2.57 -22.92 -3.57
C ASP A 244 2.14 -21.45 -3.67
N CYS A 245 2.95 -20.58 -3.10
CA CYS A 245 2.74 -19.14 -3.07
C CYS A 245 3.80 -18.41 -3.96
N PRO A 246 3.60 -17.13 -4.31
CA PRO A 246 4.52 -16.38 -5.18
C PRO A 246 5.96 -16.26 -4.66
N SER A 247 6.20 -16.52 -3.38
CA SER A 247 7.53 -16.47 -2.74
C SER A 247 8.51 -17.56 -3.16
N ALA A 248 8.11 -18.46 -4.08
CA ALA A 248 8.90 -19.61 -4.50
C ALA A 248 9.21 -20.60 -3.36
N GLY A 249 8.24 -20.83 -2.48
CA GLY A 249 8.28 -21.87 -1.44
C GLY A 249 8.73 -21.38 -0.06
N HIS A 250 8.88 -20.07 0.15
CA HIS A 250 9.09 -19.48 1.47
C HIS A 250 7.77 -19.40 2.27
N ASP A 251 6.63 -19.57 1.60
CA ASP A 251 5.34 -19.84 2.20
C ASP A 251 4.52 -20.82 1.35
N VAL A 252 3.59 -21.54 2.01
CA VAL A 252 2.71 -22.54 1.36
C VAL A 252 1.31 -22.55 1.97
N ILE A 253 0.37 -23.15 1.23
CA ILE A 253 -0.96 -23.50 1.76
C ILE A 253 -1.01 -24.98 2.12
N MET A 254 -1.47 -25.28 3.33
CA MET A 254 -1.57 -26.64 3.86
C MET A 254 -2.99 -26.98 4.30
N LEU A 255 -3.36 -28.25 4.12
CA LEU A 255 -4.44 -28.89 4.86
C LEU A 255 -3.93 -29.20 6.28
N ASP A 256 -4.55 -28.62 7.29
CA ASP A 256 -4.17 -28.75 8.70
C ASP A 256 -5.05 -29.79 9.41
N TYR A 257 -4.45 -30.91 9.78
CA TYR A 257 -5.13 -32.04 10.44
C TYR A 257 -5.01 -32.03 11.96
N ARG A 258 -4.34 -31.03 12.57
CA ARG A 258 -4.10 -31.01 14.03
C ARG A 258 -5.37 -31.20 14.85
N ALA A 259 -6.46 -30.55 14.46
CA ALA A 259 -7.74 -30.60 15.18
C ALA A 259 -8.56 -31.87 14.86
N CYS A 260 -8.51 -32.36 13.62
CA CYS A 260 -9.41 -33.42 13.15
C CYS A 260 -8.78 -34.83 13.14
N GLY A 261 -7.45 -34.93 13.28
CA GLY A 261 -6.69 -36.17 13.11
C GLY A 261 -6.57 -36.59 11.64
N ALA A 262 -5.75 -37.61 11.37
CA ALA A 262 -5.32 -37.97 10.01
C ALA A 262 -6.44 -38.43 9.05
N ASP A 263 -7.59 -38.84 9.59
CA ASP A 263 -8.77 -39.30 8.84
C ASP A 263 -9.92 -38.27 8.81
N GLY A 264 -9.74 -37.10 9.43
CA GLY A 264 -10.76 -36.08 9.58
C GLY A 264 -10.85 -35.12 8.39
N GLU A 265 -11.80 -34.18 8.45
CA GLU A 265 -11.91 -33.07 7.50
C GLU A 265 -11.00 -31.92 7.99
N PRO A 266 -9.88 -31.64 7.31
CA PRO A 266 -8.90 -30.63 7.74
C PRO A 266 -9.35 -29.22 7.40
N ALA A 267 -8.87 -28.26 8.21
CA ALA A 267 -8.91 -26.85 7.84
C ALA A 267 -7.84 -26.53 6.78
N VAL A 268 -7.92 -25.34 6.19
CA VAL A 268 -6.90 -24.80 5.29
C VAL A 268 -6.17 -23.66 5.97
N VAL A 269 -4.84 -23.71 5.96
CA VAL A 269 -3.95 -22.72 6.58
C VAL A 269 -2.86 -22.29 5.62
N HIS A 270 -2.36 -21.08 5.82
CA HIS A 270 -1.10 -20.59 5.25
C HIS A 270 0.01 -20.79 6.29
N VAL A 271 1.21 -21.18 5.83
CA VAL A 271 2.38 -21.36 6.68
C VAL A 271 3.57 -20.61 6.08
N ASP A 272 4.16 -19.72 6.87
CA ASP A 272 5.22 -18.81 6.45
C ASP A 272 6.55 -19.15 7.12
N GLN A 273 7.51 -19.65 6.33
CA GLN A 273 8.81 -20.08 6.82
C GLN A 273 9.68 -18.91 7.30
N GLU A 274 9.55 -17.72 6.69
CA GLU A 274 10.33 -16.54 7.07
C GLU A 274 9.84 -15.94 8.39
N ALA A 275 8.59 -16.18 8.74
CA ALA A 275 7.97 -15.83 10.01
C ALA A 275 8.01 -16.98 11.06
N ASP A 276 9.07 -17.80 11.07
CA ASP A 276 9.23 -18.94 12.00
C ASP A 276 8.09 -19.96 11.91
N TYR A 277 7.68 -20.28 10.67
CA TYR A 277 6.55 -21.16 10.35
C TYR A 277 5.22 -20.69 10.95
N TYR A 278 5.02 -19.37 10.99
CA TYR A 278 3.77 -18.77 11.45
C TYR A 278 2.58 -19.34 10.66
N ILE A 279 1.53 -19.75 11.39
CA ILE A 279 0.36 -20.42 10.80
C ILE A 279 -0.84 -19.48 10.84
N THR A 280 -1.35 -19.14 9.66
CA THR A 280 -2.54 -18.29 9.49
C THR A 280 -3.72 -19.15 9.05
N PHE A 281 -4.82 -19.12 9.81
CA PHE A 281 -6.07 -19.79 9.42
C PHE A 281 -6.71 -19.11 8.21
N LEU A 282 -7.11 -19.89 7.20
CA LEU A 282 -7.77 -19.37 6.00
C LEU A 282 -9.24 -19.82 5.94
N ALA A 283 -9.49 -21.12 5.98
CA ALA A 283 -10.83 -21.67 5.74
C ALA A 283 -11.09 -22.94 6.54
N PRO A 284 -12.34 -23.21 6.93
CA PRO A 284 -12.69 -24.39 7.73
C PRO A 284 -12.56 -25.72 6.97
N ASN A 285 -12.51 -25.69 5.63
CA ASN A 285 -12.29 -26.87 4.78
C ASN A 285 -11.88 -26.45 3.36
N PHE A 286 -11.49 -27.43 2.55
CA PHE A 286 -11.04 -27.19 1.18
C PHE A 286 -12.08 -26.48 0.30
N ALA A 287 -13.36 -26.88 0.36
CA ALA A 287 -14.41 -26.29 -0.46
C ALA A 287 -14.58 -24.78 -0.18
N THR A 288 -14.59 -24.39 1.10
CA THR A 288 -14.67 -22.98 1.49
C THR A 288 -13.44 -22.17 1.06
N PHE A 289 -12.26 -22.78 1.08
CA PHE A 289 -11.04 -22.13 0.56
C PHE A 289 -11.16 -21.84 -0.93
N ILE A 290 -11.52 -22.85 -1.75
CA ILE A 290 -11.65 -22.70 -3.20
C ILE A 290 -12.71 -21.67 -3.59
N VAL A 291 -13.85 -21.68 -2.92
CA VAL A 291 -14.93 -20.71 -3.19
C VAL A 291 -14.58 -19.30 -2.71
N GLY A 292 -13.72 -19.17 -1.71
CA GLY A 292 -13.30 -17.88 -1.16
C GLY A 292 -12.16 -17.20 -1.92
N LEU A 293 -11.59 -17.84 -2.96
CA LEU A 293 -10.56 -17.22 -3.79
C LEU A 293 -11.14 -16.05 -4.61
N VAL A 294 -10.48 -14.90 -4.51
CA VAL A 294 -10.81 -13.67 -5.24
C VAL A 294 -9.67 -13.24 -6.15
N ASN A 295 -9.96 -12.37 -7.10
CA ASN A 295 -8.95 -11.79 -7.97
C ASN A 295 -8.07 -10.81 -7.17
N GLU A 296 -6.80 -10.68 -7.56
CA GLU A 296 -5.84 -9.76 -6.91
C GLU A 296 -6.30 -8.29 -6.96
N GLU A 297 -7.08 -7.89 -7.96
CA GLU A 297 -7.67 -6.54 -8.09
C GLU A 297 -8.53 -6.13 -6.88
N VAL A 298 -9.02 -7.09 -6.08
CA VAL A 298 -9.74 -6.78 -4.83
C VAL A 298 -8.85 -6.08 -3.81
N PHE A 299 -7.53 -6.29 -3.89
CA PHE A 299 -6.52 -5.73 -3.00
C PHE A 299 -5.71 -4.61 -3.65
N ASP A 300 -6.06 -4.18 -4.86
CA ASP A 300 -5.42 -3.05 -5.51
C ASP A 300 -5.88 -1.73 -4.88
N THR A 301 -4.98 -1.10 -4.12
CA THR A 301 -5.22 0.18 -3.45
C THR A 301 -4.82 1.38 -4.30
N SER A 302 -4.32 1.21 -5.52
CA SER A 302 -3.67 2.29 -6.28
C SER A 302 -4.56 3.53 -6.46
N GLU A 303 -5.86 3.35 -6.70
CA GLU A 303 -6.79 4.48 -6.84
C GLU A 303 -7.04 5.21 -5.52
N GLN A 304 -7.10 4.46 -4.41
CA GLN A 304 -7.25 5.05 -3.09
C GLN A 304 -5.97 5.79 -2.69
N ASP A 305 -4.80 5.19 -2.92
CA ASP A 305 -3.49 5.79 -2.67
C ASP A 305 -3.31 7.07 -3.51
N LYS A 306 -3.73 7.04 -4.78
CA LYS A 306 -3.77 8.23 -5.65
C LYS A 306 -4.62 9.35 -5.04
N LEU A 307 -5.82 9.03 -4.55
CA LEU A 307 -6.71 10.01 -3.94
C LEU A 307 -6.13 10.60 -2.66
N GLU A 308 -5.46 9.79 -1.84
CA GLU A 308 -4.76 10.24 -0.63
C GLU A 308 -3.57 11.14 -0.96
N ASP A 309 -2.78 10.79 -1.98
CA ASP A 309 -1.69 11.63 -2.48
C ASP A 309 -2.21 12.95 -3.06
N LEU A 310 -3.33 12.92 -3.80
CA LEU A 310 -3.98 14.13 -4.31
C LEU A 310 -4.47 15.04 -3.19
N ASP A 311 -5.10 14.49 -2.15
CA ASP A 311 -5.51 15.25 -0.97
C ASP A 311 -4.28 15.84 -0.26
N MET A 312 -3.23 15.04 -0.07
CA MET A 312 -1.98 15.46 0.54
C MET A 312 -1.36 16.66 -0.20
N VAL A 313 -1.11 16.54 -1.50
CA VAL A 313 -0.41 17.60 -2.25
C VAL A 313 -1.25 18.86 -2.39
N LYS A 314 -2.59 18.75 -2.37
CA LYS A 314 -3.49 19.91 -2.46
C LYS A 314 -3.70 20.61 -1.12
N HIS A 315 -3.77 19.87 -0.01
CA HIS A 315 -4.35 20.41 1.22
C HIS A 315 -3.45 20.29 2.45
N VAL A 316 -2.55 19.30 2.51
CA VAL A 316 -1.69 19.14 3.68
C VAL A 316 -0.64 20.26 3.73
N PRO A 317 -0.35 20.83 4.92
CA PRO A 317 0.69 21.85 5.06
C PRO A 317 2.05 21.35 4.58
N PHE A 318 2.84 22.25 4.01
CA PHE A 318 4.23 21.98 3.69
C PHE A 318 5.03 21.60 4.94
N SER A 319 6.14 20.88 4.71
CA SER A 319 7.13 20.65 5.76
C SER A 319 7.59 21.97 6.38
N PRO A 320 7.97 22.00 7.67
CA PRO A 320 8.44 23.24 8.30
C PRO A 320 9.60 23.90 7.54
N LEU A 321 10.48 23.09 6.93
CA LEU A 321 11.58 23.59 6.13
C LEU A 321 11.07 24.19 4.83
N LEU A 322 10.29 23.46 4.03
CA LEU A 322 9.77 23.96 2.75
C LEU A 322 8.91 25.22 2.93
N GLN A 323 8.07 25.26 3.95
CA GLN A 323 7.30 26.44 4.33
C GLN A 323 8.21 27.65 4.60
N SER A 324 9.24 27.47 5.43
CA SER A 324 10.20 28.54 5.76
C SER A 324 10.98 29.02 4.53
N LEU A 325 11.32 28.12 3.61
CA LEU A 325 11.99 28.49 2.36
C LEU A 325 11.08 29.35 1.46
N CYS A 326 9.81 28.96 1.33
CA CYS A 326 8.80 29.73 0.58
C CYS A 326 8.58 31.13 1.18
N GLU A 327 8.51 31.24 2.50
CA GLU A 327 8.38 32.52 3.23
C GLU A 327 9.57 33.46 2.99
N LYS A 328 10.79 32.92 3.03
CA LYS A 328 12.02 33.71 2.82
C LYS A 328 12.18 34.20 1.38
N ALA A 329 11.60 33.50 0.41
CA ALA A 329 11.60 33.95 -0.99
C ALA A 329 10.75 35.21 -1.21
N GLY A 330 9.91 35.62 -0.25
CA GLY A 330 9.13 36.86 -0.32
C GLY A 330 7.85 36.78 -1.16
N GLU A 331 7.57 35.61 -1.75
CA GLU A 331 6.40 35.33 -2.61
C GLU A 331 5.68 34.03 -2.17
N SER A 332 5.61 33.78 -0.85
CA SER A 332 5.21 32.49 -0.26
C SER A 332 3.93 31.89 -0.83
N ASN A 333 2.86 32.67 -0.92
CA ASN A 333 1.57 32.17 -1.40
C ASN A 333 1.60 31.82 -2.90
N ARG A 334 2.40 32.55 -3.68
CA ARG A 334 2.55 32.33 -5.12
C ARG A 334 3.34 31.05 -5.38
N ILE A 335 4.52 30.92 -4.78
CA ILE A 335 5.37 29.75 -4.99
C ILE A 335 4.74 28.49 -4.41
N GLU A 336 4.02 28.57 -3.29
CA GLU A 336 3.25 27.46 -2.75
C GLU A 336 2.20 26.97 -3.75
N THR A 337 1.45 27.89 -4.37
CA THR A 337 0.45 27.53 -5.39
C THR A 337 1.10 26.79 -6.56
N VAL A 338 2.26 27.25 -7.03
CA VAL A 338 3.01 26.59 -8.11
C VAL A 338 3.48 25.20 -7.71
N ILE A 339 4.09 25.05 -6.53
CA ILE A 339 4.55 23.75 -6.03
C ILE A 339 3.38 22.78 -5.93
N ARG A 340 2.24 23.20 -5.36
CA ARG A 340 1.05 22.36 -5.27
C ARG A 340 0.51 21.97 -6.65
N GLY A 341 0.51 22.88 -7.62
CA GLY A 341 0.11 22.59 -9.00
C GLY A 341 1.00 21.55 -9.67
N ILE A 342 2.32 21.73 -9.59
CA ILE A 342 3.31 20.77 -10.12
C ILE A 342 3.13 19.40 -9.47
N CYS A 343 3.08 19.34 -8.14
CA CYS A 343 2.94 18.08 -7.42
C CYS A 343 1.59 17.40 -7.69
N THR A 344 0.50 18.17 -7.83
CA THR A 344 -0.80 17.62 -8.25
C THR A 344 -0.71 16.97 -9.62
N GLN A 345 -0.08 17.63 -10.60
CA GLN A 345 0.07 17.08 -11.93
C GLN A 345 0.96 15.81 -11.93
N ILE A 346 2.01 15.79 -11.11
CA ILE A 346 2.85 14.59 -10.92
C ILE A 346 2.00 13.40 -10.44
N VAL A 347 1.10 13.61 -9.46
CA VAL A 347 0.21 12.56 -8.96
C VAL A 347 -0.81 12.15 -10.01
N GLU A 348 -1.38 13.08 -10.77
CA GLU A 348 -2.31 12.76 -11.86
C GLU A 348 -1.65 11.92 -12.95
N ASP A 349 -0.42 12.26 -13.34
CA ASP A 349 0.31 11.59 -14.42
C ASP A 349 0.83 10.21 -14.02
N LYS A 350 1.25 10.04 -12.75
CA LYS A 350 1.89 8.81 -12.26
C LYS A 350 0.96 7.89 -11.48
N GLY A 351 -0.13 8.43 -10.93
CA GLY A 351 -1.00 7.75 -9.97
C GLY A 351 -0.52 7.83 -8.51
N TYR A 352 0.64 8.42 -8.24
CA TYR A 352 1.21 8.54 -6.88
C TYR A 352 2.24 9.67 -6.80
N PHE A 353 2.56 10.11 -5.58
CA PHE A 353 3.46 11.23 -5.35
C PHE A 353 4.92 10.81 -5.20
N ALA A 354 5.66 10.86 -6.30
CA ALA A 354 7.11 10.65 -6.31
C ALA A 354 7.82 11.54 -7.33
N LEU A 355 9.05 11.96 -7.01
CA LEU A 355 9.91 12.72 -7.92
C LEU A 355 10.86 11.77 -8.66
N HIS A 356 10.80 11.75 -10.00
CA HIS A 356 11.63 10.89 -10.86
C HIS A 356 12.35 11.69 -11.96
N ALA A 357 12.86 11.02 -13.00
CA ALA A 357 13.56 11.62 -14.14
C ALA A 357 12.63 12.17 -15.23
N ASP A 358 11.49 12.74 -14.84
CA ASP A 358 10.54 13.43 -15.72
C ASP A 358 10.62 14.95 -15.54
N GLU A 359 10.08 15.68 -16.51
CA GLU A 359 10.21 17.15 -16.63
C GLU A 359 9.70 17.89 -15.38
N LEU A 360 8.52 17.54 -14.88
CA LEU A 360 7.92 18.19 -13.71
C LEU A 360 8.69 17.88 -12.42
N SER A 361 9.15 16.64 -12.27
CA SER A 361 10.00 16.26 -11.14
C SER A 361 11.34 17.01 -11.16
N MET A 362 11.97 17.11 -12.33
CA MET A 362 13.21 17.87 -12.51
C MET A 362 13.03 19.36 -12.20
N LEU A 363 11.91 19.95 -12.62
CA LEU A 363 11.54 21.32 -12.27
C LEU A 363 11.33 21.45 -10.75
N MET A 364 10.68 20.48 -10.11
CA MET A 364 10.48 20.49 -8.66
C MET A 364 11.81 20.42 -7.90
N TYR A 365 12.80 19.65 -8.36
CA TYR A 365 14.16 19.67 -7.80
C TYR A 365 14.83 21.04 -7.98
N ASP A 366 14.71 21.63 -9.16
CA ASP A 366 15.27 22.96 -9.44
C ASP A 366 14.64 24.02 -8.51
N ILE A 367 13.30 24.00 -8.31
CA ILE A 367 12.59 24.90 -7.38
C ILE A 367 13.09 24.72 -5.94
N GLN A 368 13.18 23.49 -5.46
CA GLN A 368 13.64 23.19 -4.09
C GLN A 368 15.05 23.75 -3.84
N PHE A 369 15.98 23.51 -4.77
CA PHE A 369 17.35 23.98 -4.63
C PHE A 369 17.47 25.50 -4.74
N TRP A 370 16.72 26.14 -5.64
CA TRP A 370 16.65 27.59 -5.73
C TRP A 370 16.14 28.21 -4.43
N LEU A 371 15.01 27.72 -3.91
CA LEU A 371 14.46 28.18 -2.63
C LEU A 371 15.47 27.98 -1.48
N TYR A 372 16.12 26.82 -1.44
CA TYR A 372 17.11 26.49 -0.43
C TYR A 372 18.34 27.41 -0.47
N THR A 373 18.90 27.67 -1.66
CA THR A 373 20.07 28.55 -1.83
C THR A 373 19.73 30.03 -1.69
N ALA A 374 18.51 30.46 -2.03
CA ALA A 374 18.05 31.83 -1.79
C ALA A 374 17.91 32.12 -0.28
N ALA A 375 17.46 31.12 0.49
CA ALA A 375 17.26 31.25 1.94
C ALA A 375 18.55 31.13 2.77
N ASN A 376 19.63 30.58 2.19
CA ASN A 376 20.86 30.23 2.90
C ASN A 376 22.10 30.73 2.15
N SER A 377 22.93 31.56 2.80
CA SER A 377 24.05 32.24 2.12
C SER A 377 25.33 31.42 1.92
N LYS A 378 25.39 30.19 2.45
CA LYS A 378 26.60 29.33 2.42
C LYS A 378 26.26 27.86 2.22
N VAL A 379 25.49 27.56 1.17
CA VAL A 379 25.08 26.18 0.86
C VAL A 379 26.25 25.39 0.30
N THR A 380 26.62 24.30 0.95
CA THR A 380 27.57 23.31 0.40
C THR A 380 26.79 22.09 -0.10
N GLN A 381 27.40 21.29 -0.99
CA GLN A 381 26.80 20.02 -1.46
C GLN A 381 26.43 19.11 -0.29
N ALA A 382 27.33 18.93 0.68
CA ALA A 382 27.09 18.09 1.84
C ALA A 382 25.92 18.60 2.70
N GLN A 383 25.81 19.92 2.88
CA GLN A 383 24.71 20.52 3.63
C GLN A 383 23.37 20.32 2.92
N TYR A 384 23.30 20.58 1.62
CA TYR A 384 22.07 20.42 0.86
C TYR A 384 21.58 18.97 0.87
N LEU A 385 22.47 18.00 0.63
CA LEU A 385 22.10 16.58 0.64
C LEU A 385 21.66 16.08 2.02
N ALA A 386 22.24 16.61 3.10
CA ALA A 386 21.82 16.28 4.47
C ALA A 386 20.44 16.86 4.81
N ASP A 387 20.13 18.07 4.33
CA ASP A 387 18.87 18.73 4.65
C ASP A 387 17.72 18.33 3.69
N TYR A 388 18.04 17.77 2.51
CA TYR A 388 17.05 17.43 1.47
C TYR A 388 15.90 16.55 1.98
N GLU A 389 16.21 15.58 2.85
CA GLU A 389 15.21 14.70 3.45
C GLU A 389 14.09 15.49 4.16
N ASN A 390 14.45 16.63 4.76
CA ASN A 390 13.55 17.47 5.54
C ASN A 390 12.80 18.49 4.67
N ILE A 391 13.16 18.64 3.39
CA ILE A 391 12.45 19.53 2.46
C ILE A 391 11.14 18.88 2.03
N ILE A 392 11.20 17.70 1.43
CA ILE A 392 10.03 17.04 0.82
C ILE A 392 10.06 15.50 0.93
N ALA A 393 11.21 14.88 1.20
CA ALA A 393 11.32 13.43 0.98
C ALA A 393 10.91 12.56 2.16
N LEU A 394 11.22 12.98 3.38
CA LEU A 394 10.91 12.28 4.64
C LEU A 394 10.28 13.24 5.66
N ALA A 395 9.71 14.34 5.18
CA ALA A 395 9.04 15.29 6.04
C ALA A 395 7.69 14.75 6.54
N GLN A 396 7.22 15.27 7.67
CA GLN A 396 5.85 15.04 8.13
C GLN A 396 4.87 15.91 7.33
N GLY A 397 3.76 15.32 6.88
CA GLY A 397 2.75 16.03 6.09
C GLY A 397 3.03 15.91 4.60
N PHE A 398 3.12 17.05 3.89
CA PHE A 398 3.44 17.09 2.46
C PHE A 398 4.82 16.47 2.19
N SER A 399 4.84 15.24 1.66
CA SER A 399 6.06 14.45 1.55
C SER A 399 5.94 13.34 0.51
N THR A 400 7.04 12.97 -0.15
CA THR A 400 7.07 11.80 -1.04
C THR A 400 7.22 10.47 -0.28
N GLY A 401 7.34 10.50 1.06
CA GLY A 401 7.46 9.31 1.91
C GLY A 401 8.78 8.54 1.79
N GLY A 402 9.59 8.83 0.77
CA GLY A 402 10.91 8.28 0.54
C GLY A 402 11.61 8.94 -0.64
N TYR A 403 12.89 8.60 -0.83
CA TYR A 403 13.68 8.99 -2.00
C TYR A 403 14.90 8.08 -2.16
N ALA A 404 15.49 8.08 -3.36
CA ALA A 404 16.80 7.48 -3.61
C ALA A 404 17.91 8.55 -3.37
N PRO A 405 18.78 8.41 -2.35
CA PRO A 405 19.82 9.40 -2.07
C PRO A 405 20.78 9.62 -3.23
N ASP A 406 21.13 8.55 -3.93
CA ASP A 406 22.00 8.61 -5.10
C ASP A 406 21.39 9.48 -6.21
N PHE A 407 20.06 9.42 -6.39
CA PHE A 407 19.38 10.19 -7.43
C PHE A 407 19.51 11.71 -7.23
N VAL A 408 19.32 12.20 -6.00
CA VAL A 408 19.45 13.63 -5.69
C VAL A 408 20.89 14.10 -5.86
N SER A 409 21.85 13.25 -5.45
CA SER A 409 23.27 13.54 -5.65
C SER A 409 23.65 13.58 -7.14
N SER A 410 23.10 12.66 -7.95
CA SER A 410 23.29 12.61 -9.40
C SER A 410 22.68 13.82 -10.09
N TRP A 411 21.45 14.19 -9.76
CA TRP A 411 20.80 15.41 -10.27
C TRP A 411 21.64 16.66 -9.98
N LEU A 412 22.13 16.80 -8.75
CA LEU A 412 22.95 17.96 -8.36
C LEU A 412 24.26 18.00 -9.16
N ASN A 413 24.94 16.86 -9.31
CA ASN A 413 26.18 16.75 -10.08
C ASN A 413 25.93 17.05 -11.57
N GLU A 414 24.83 16.57 -12.13
CA GLU A 414 24.45 16.82 -13.53
C GLU A 414 24.24 18.31 -13.79
N ARG A 415 23.56 19.02 -12.89
CA ARG A 415 23.38 20.48 -12.97
C ARG A 415 24.70 21.25 -12.86
N ILE A 416 25.65 20.75 -12.09
CA ILE A 416 27.01 21.30 -12.02
C ILE A 416 27.76 21.07 -13.33
N GLU A 417 27.69 19.87 -13.89
CA GLU A 417 28.34 19.52 -15.17
C GLU A 417 27.78 20.31 -16.36
N GLN A 418 26.47 20.58 -16.34
CA GLN A 418 25.78 21.43 -17.32
C GLN A 418 26.15 22.93 -17.16
N GLY A 419 26.84 23.30 -16.08
CA GLY A 419 27.18 24.69 -15.78
C GLY A 419 25.99 25.52 -15.30
N GLU A 420 24.89 24.87 -14.89
CA GLU A 420 23.70 25.52 -14.36
C GLU A 420 23.87 25.87 -12.87
N ILE A 421 24.60 25.04 -12.13
CA ILE A 421 25.05 25.30 -10.76
C ILE A 421 26.55 25.59 -10.77
N VAL A 422 26.94 26.66 -10.07
CA VAL A 422 28.35 27.03 -9.86
C VAL A 422 28.74 26.85 -8.40
N SER A 423 30.03 26.54 -8.18
CA SER A 423 30.63 26.41 -6.85
C SER A 423 31.74 27.44 -6.68
N GLU A 424 31.46 28.53 -5.99
CA GLU A 424 32.46 29.54 -5.62
C GLU A 424 32.93 29.31 -4.18
N GLU A 425 34.22 29.00 -3.99
CA GLU A 425 34.79 28.65 -2.67
C GLU A 425 34.05 27.52 -1.93
N GLY A 426 33.40 26.62 -2.68
CA GLY A 426 32.58 25.51 -2.16
C GLY A 426 31.14 25.88 -1.82
N ILE A 427 30.71 27.11 -2.13
CA ILE A 427 29.33 27.58 -1.99
C ILE A 427 28.61 27.39 -3.32
N LEU A 428 27.51 26.64 -3.29
CA LEU A 428 26.68 26.34 -4.45
C LEU A 428 25.62 27.42 -4.67
N SER A 429 25.40 27.76 -5.94
CA SER A 429 24.29 28.62 -6.38
C SER A 429 23.95 28.36 -7.85
N PHE A 430 22.72 28.65 -8.27
CA PHE A 430 22.39 28.68 -9.69
C PHE A 430 23.06 29.87 -10.39
N THR A 431 23.42 29.68 -11.66
CA THR A 431 23.82 30.80 -12.53
C THR A 431 22.65 31.76 -12.77
N ALA A 432 22.96 33.01 -13.11
CA ALA A 432 21.94 34.02 -13.41
C ALA A 432 21.01 33.60 -14.56
N ASP A 433 21.58 32.95 -15.59
CA ASP A 433 20.82 32.43 -16.72
C ASP A 433 19.87 31.31 -16.29
N LYS A 434 20.33 30.38 -15.43
CA LYS A 434 19.48 29.31 -14.88
C LYS A 434 18.36 29.86 -14.01
N VAL A 435 18.64 30.84 -13.14
CA VAL A 435 17.60 31.50 -12.32
C VAL A 435 16.55 32.17 -13.23
N THR A 436 16.99 32.84 -14.29
CA THR A 436 16.08 33.49 -15.25
C THR A 436 15.17 32.46 -15.95
N ASN A 437 15.73 31.35 -16.41
CA ASN A 437 14.97 30.26 -17.04
C ASN A 437 14.01 29.58 -16.05
N LEU A 438 14.47 29.33 -14.82
CA LEU A 438 13.65 28.73 -13.77
C LEU A 438 12.45 29.62 -13.43
N HIS A 439 12.66 30.94 -13.30
CA HIS A 439 11.55 31.88 -13.08
C HIS A 439 10.55 31.87 -14.25
N ALA A 440 11.01 31.72 -15.49
CA ALA A 440 10.12 31.59 -16.64
C ALA A 440 9.31 30.28 -16.61
N GLN A 441 9.92 29.16 -16.18
CA GLN A 441 9.24 27.88 -15.98
C GLN A 441 8.20 27.98 -14.86
N ILE A 442 8.57 28.53 -13.70
CA ILE A 442 7.65 28.76 -12.56
C ILE A 442 6.46 29.62 -12.99
N MET A 443 6.70 30.69 -13.75
CA MET A 443 5.64 31.57 -14.25
C MET A 443 4.72 30.85 -15.25
N ASN A 444 5.26 30.00 -16.12
CA ASN A 444 4.43 29.19 -17.02
C ASN A 444 3.54 28.22 -16.23
N GLU A 445 4.08 27.55 -15.20
CA GLU A 445 3.30 26.67 -14.33
C GLU A 445 2.22 27.43 -13.53
N GLU A 446 2.54 28.62 -13.03
CA GLU A 446 1.58 29.49 -12.34
C GLU A 446 0.40 29.89 -13.24
N LEU A 447 0.69 30.20 -14.50
CA LEU A 447 -0.29 30.70 -15.44
C LEU A 447 -1.12 29.60 -16.11
N LYS A 448 -0.76 28.32 -15.94
CA LYS A 448 -1.52 27.20 -16.54
C LYS A 448 -3.02 27.30 -16.22
N PRO A 449 -3.91 27.07 -17.21
CA PRO A 449 -3.60 26.54 -18.55
C PRO A 449 -3.19 27.59 -19.58
N PHE A 450 -3.07 28.86 -19.20
CA PHE A 450 -2.54 29.89 -20.10
C PHE A 450 -1.03 29.69 -20.32
N ARG A 451 -0.55 30.09 -21.49
CA ARG A 451 0.87 30.03 -21.88
C ARG A 451 1.46 31.42 -21.97
N TRP A 452 2.67 31.59 -21.45
CA TRP A 452 3.46 32.81 -21.59
C TRP A 452 4.56 32.63 -22.63
N LEU A 453 4.53 33.44 -23.70
CA LEU A 453 5.52 33.37 -24.79
C LEU A 453 6.19 34.72 -25.01
N GLU A 454 7.52 34.73 -24.91
CA GLU A 454 8.35 35.88 -25.30
C GLU A 454 8.84 35.68 -26.75
N HIS A 455 8.60 36.68 -27.60
CA HIS A 455 8.99 36.63 -29.01
C HIS A 455 10.31 37.37 -29.23
N ASP A 456 11.09 36.95 -30.23
CA ASP A 456 12.33 37.62 -30.65
C ASP A 456 12.14 39.11 -31.01
N SER A 457 10.90 39.50 -31.35
CA SER A 457 10.52 40.88 -31.66
C SER A 457 10.46 41.79 -30.43
N GLY A 458 10.57 41.24 -29.21
CA GLY A 458 10.36 41.95 -27.96
C GLY A 458 8.90 42.05 -27.52
N ASN A 459 7.95 41.59 -28.34
CA ASN A 459 6.57 41.38 -27.91
C ASN A 459 6.46 40.13 -27.04
N ILE A 460 5.47 40.14 -26.16
CA ILE A 460 5.16 39.03 -25.26
C ILE A 460 3.67 38.73 -25.40
N SER A 461 3.32 37.45 -25.37
CA SER A 461 1.95 36.95 -25.52
C SER A 461 1.54 36.09 -24.34
N PHE A 462 0.29 36.25 -23.93
CA PHE A 462 -0.42 35.46 -22.93
C PHE A 462 -1.60 34.79 -23.64
N LEU A 463 -1.59 33.46 -23.69
CA LEU A 463 -2.37 32.68 -24.65
C LEU A 463 -3.18 31.61 -23.95
N LEU A 464 -4.36 31.28 -24.48
CA LEU A 464 -5.15 30.12 -24.06
C LEU A 464 -5.72 29.43 -25.30
N GLU A 465 -5.48 28.13 -25.41
CA GLU A 465 -6.22 27.26 -26.33
C GLU A 465 -7.63 27.10 -25.77
N VAL A 466 -8.66 27.39 -26.56
CA VAL A 466 -10.02 27.42 -26.03
C VAL A 466 -10.61 26.03 -25.90
N GLY A 467 -11.57 25.85 -24.98
CA GLY A 467 -12.22 24.57 -24.72
C GLY A 467 -11.56 23.68 -23.67
N ILE A 468 -10.36 24.03 -23.17
CA ILE A 468 -9.68 23.26 -22.11
C ILE A 468 -9.80 23.88 -20.71
N TYR A 469 -10.40 25.07 -20.60
CA TYR A 469 -10.45 25.82 -19.36
C TYR A 469 -11.77 26.58 -19.22
N LYS A 470 -12.40 26.49 -18.05
CA LYS A 470 -13.63 27.21 -17.68
C LYS A 470 -14.72 27.16 -18.76
N GLN A 471 -14.86 26.05 -19.49
CA GLN A 471 -15.87 25.93 -20.56
C GLN A 471 -17.30 26.09 -20.00
N GLU A 472 -17.52 25.58 -18.80
CA GLU A 472 -18.77 25.67 -18.05
C GLU A 472 -19.21 27.13 -17.79
N LEU A 473 -18.28 28.08 -17.68
CA LEU A 473 -18.58 29.50 -17.53
C LEU A 473 -19.31 30.02 -18.77
N PHE A 474 -18.81 29.70 -19.96
CA PHE A 474 -19.35 30.19 -21.23
C PHE A 474 -20.67 29.55 -21.59
N GLU A 475 -20.89 28.30 -21.15
CA GLU A 475 -22.17 27.60 -21.28
C GLU A 475 -23.31 28.34 -20.57
N THR A 476 -23.03 29.11 -19.50
CA THR A 476 -24.06 29.87 -18.78
C THR A 476 -24.75 30.94 -19.61
N ARG A 477 -24.12 31.39 -20.70
CA ARG A 477 -24.68 32.37 -21.65
C ARG A 477 -24.79 31.81 -23.07
N ALA A 478 -24.83 30.49 -23.24
CA ALA A 478 -24.95 29.84 -24.55
C ALA A 478 -26.23 30.26 -25.31
N ASP A 479 -27.34 30.48 -24.60
CA ASP A 479 -28.60 30.97 -25.17
C ASP A 479 -28.49 32.41 -25.72
N GLU A 480 -27.46 33.16 -25.31
CA GLU A 480 -27.17 34.52 -25.77
C GLU A 480 -26.12 34.55 -26.89
N GLY A 481 -25.60 33.39 -27.32
CA GLY A 481 -24.64 33.27 -28.43
C GLY A 481 -23.21 32.90 -28.01
N SER A 482 -22.91 32.85 -26.72
CA SER A 482 -21.58 32.46 -26.20
C SER A 482 -21.24 31.02 -26.59
N GLN A 483 -20.00 30.80 -27.07
CA GLN A 483 -19.47 29.50 -27.46
C GLN A 483 -18.26 29.08 -26.61
N GLY A 484 -17.68 30.01 -25.85
CA GLY A 484 -16.40 29.83 -25.18
C GLY A 484 -15.21 29.87 -26.13
N ASN A 485 -15.37 30.51 -27.28
CA ASN A 485 -14.32 30.67 -28.28
C ASN A 485 -13.35 31.82 -27.89
N GLY A 486 -12.30 32.05 -28.68
CA GLY A 486 -11.29 33.06 -28.32
C GLY A 486 -11.85 34.49 -28.26
N TYR A 487 -12.93 34.79 -29.00
CA TYR A 487 -13.62 36.09 -28.97
C TYR A 487 -14.41 36.28 -27.66
N ASP A 488 -15.08 35.24 -27.17
CA ASP A 488 -15.77 35.27 -25.87
C ASP A 488 -14.77 35.48 -24.73
N TRP A 489 -13.64 34.77 -24.79
CA TRP A 489 -12.53 34.97 -23.85
C TRP A 489 -11.94 36.39 -23.93
N CYS A 490 -11.77 36.93 -25.13
CA CYS A 490 -11.32 38.31 -25.32
C CYS A 490 -12.30 39.31 -24.72
N SER A 491 -13.60 39.09 -24.89
CA SER A 491 -14.64 39.96 -24.33
C SER A 491 -14.61 39.95 -22.80
N LEU A 492 -14.49 38.76 -22.18
CA LEU A 492 -14.31 38.62 -20.74
C LEU A 492 -13.02 39.31 -20.24
N ALA A 493 -11.91 39.09 -20.94
CA ALA A 493 -10.62 39.70 -20.65
C ALA A 493 -10.65 41.24 -20.75
N ASP A 494 -11.38 41.79 -21.73
CA ASP A 494 -11.55 43.23 -21.91
C ASP A 494 -12.37 43.85 -20.77
N VAL A 495 -13.46 43.21 -20.33
CA VAL A 495 -14.21 43.65 -19.14
C VAL A 495 -13.31 43.65 -17.90
N TYR A 496 -12.55 42.58 -17.68
CA TYR A 496 -11.60 42.52 -16.57
C TYR A 496 -10.55 43.64 -16.66
N LEU A 497 -9.96 43.86 -17.84
CA LEU A 497 -8.96 44.90 -18.06
C LEU A 497 -9.52 46.29 -17.72
N GLN A 498 -10.72 46.61 -18.20
CA GLN A 498 -11.36 47.92 -18.01
C GLN A 498 -11.78 48.16 -16.55
N GLU A 499 -12.34 47.15 -15.87
CA GLU A 499 -12.86 47.30 -14.52
C GLU A 499 -11.76 47.20 -13.45
N MET A 500 -10.78 46.32 -13.65
CA MET A 500 -9.80 45.97 -12.61
C MET A 500 -8.42 46.60 -12.85
N LEU A 501 -8.06 46.89 -14.11
CA LEU A 501 -6.74 47.41 -14.49
C LEU A 501 -6.84 48.52 -15.57
N PRO A 502 -7.68 49.56 -15.38
CA PRO A 502 -7.93 50.58 -16.40
C PRO A 502 -6.66 51.32 -16.86
N GLU A 503 -5.62 51.38 -16.03
CA GLU A 503 -4.33 51.99 -16.39
C GLU A 503 -3.55 51.20 -17.45
N LEU A 504 -3.92 49.95 -17.72
CA LEU A 504 -3.30 49.10 -18.74
C LEU A 504 -4.08 49.13 -20.07
N GLU A 505 -5.19 49.85 -20.12
CA GLU A 505 -6.00 50.02 -21.33
C GLU A 505 -5.15 50.65 -22.45
N GLY A 506 -5.18 50.04 -23.63
CA GLY A 506 -4.36 50.45 -24.78
C GLY A 506 -2.87 50.05 -24.72
N ILE A 507 -2.39 49.56 -23.56
CA ILE A 507 -1.06 48.96 -23.39
C ILE A 507 -1.14 47.46 -23.65
N VAL A 508 -2.04 46.76 -22.98
CA VAL A 508 -2.37 45.35 -23.27
C VAL A 508 -3.37 45.34 -24.41
N ARG A 509 -3.06 44.56 -25.47
CA ARG A 509 -3.90 44.42 -26.65
C ARG A 509 -4.32 42.97 -26.81
N PHE A 510 -5.43 42.75 -27.50
CA PHE A 510 -5.95 41.43 -27.78
C PHE A 510 -5.95 41.16 -29.28
N ASP A 511 -5.65 39.91 -29.65
CA ASP A 511 -5.70 39.42 -31.03
C ASP A 511 -6.26 37.98 -31.05
N PRO A 512 -7.53 37.79 -30.68
CA PRO A 512 -8.12 36.46 -30.56
C PRO A 512 -8.38 35.83 -31.94
N GLU A 513 -8.28 34.50 -31.99
CA GLU A 513 -8.78 33.65 -33.05
C GLU A 513 -9.91 32.76 -32.50
N ALA A 514 -10.68 32.11 -33.37
CA ALA A 514 -11.81 31.29 -32.92
C ALA A 514 -11.38 30.18 -31.94
N ASP A 515 -10.20 29.59 -32.13
CA ASP A 515 -9.62 28.53 -31.33
C ASP A 515 -8.61 29.01 -30.27
N MET A 516 -8.36 30.33 -30.17
CA MET A 516 -7.30 30.86 -29.30
C MET A 516 -7.62 32.24 -28.75
N PHE A 517 -7.49 32.39 -27.43
CA PHE A 517 -7.37 33.70 -26.79
C PHE A 517 -5.91 34.16 -26.79
N CYS A 518 -5.68 35.44 -27.11
CA CYS A 518 -4.36 36.04 -27.10
C CYS A 518 -4.43 37.48 -26.57
N ALA A 519 -3.66 37.76 -25.51
CA ALA A 519 -3.31 39.09 -25.05
C ALA A 519 -1.81 39.34 -25.26
N TYR A 520 -1.41 40.52 -25.71
CA TYR A 520 -0.01 40.81 -26.01
C TYR A 520 0.39 42.27 -25.79
N THR A 521 1.67 42.49 -25.54
CA THR A 521 2.29 43.83 -25.46
C THR A 521 3.82 43.76 -25.51
N ASP A 522 4.50 44.88 -25.74
CA ASP A 522 5.96 45.03 -25.61
C ASP A 522 6.39 45.42 -24.19
N LYS A 523 5.43 45.56 -23.25
CA LYS A 523 5.65 45.91 -21.84
C LYS A 523 5.47 44.70 -20.93
N LYS A 524 6.55 43.94 -20.70
CA LYS A 524 6.58 42.74 -19.85
C LYS A 524 5.82 42.89 -18.53
N ASP A 525 6.13 43.92 -17.76
CA ASP A 525 5.52 44.14 -16.44
C ASP A 525 4.00 44.40 -16.53
N ALA A 526 3.55 45.05 -17.60
CA ALA A 526 2.12 45.31 -17.82
C ALA A 526 1.37 44.01 -18.15
N LEU A 527 1.91 43.20 -19.07
CA LEU A 527 1.28 41.92 -19.40
C LEU A 527 1.29 40.96 -18.22
N LEU A 528 2.37 40.95 -17.42
CA LEU A 528 2.48 40.07 -16.26
C LEU A 528 1.43 40.42 -15.22
N ARG A 529 1.26 41.73 -14.94
CA ARG A 529 0.23 42.21 -14.02
C ARG A 529 -1.18 41.86 -14.49
N PHE A 530 -1.43 41.97 -15.80
CA PHE A 530 -2.69 41.53 -16.39
C PHE A 530 -2.88 40.01 -16.28
N ALA A 531 -1.91 39.22 -16.71
CA ALA A 531 -1.98 37.76 -16.77
C ALA A 531 -2.22 37.14 -15.38
N VAL A 532 -1.43 37.53 -14.37
CA VAL A 532 -1.57 37.02 -13.00
C VAL A 532 -2.94 37.41 -12.42
N GLY A 533 -3.33 38.68 -12.57
CA GLY A 533 -4.62 39.15 -12.05
C GLY A 533 -5.82 38.50 -12.76
N PHE A 534 -5.76 38.36 -14.08
CA PHE A 534 -6.83 37.73 -14.86
C PHE A 534 -6.94 36.25 -14.53
N LYS A 535 -5.81 35.54 -14.39
CA LYS A 535 -5.79 34.15 -13.92
C LYS A 535 -6.43 34.02 -12.54
N GLN A 536 -6.08 34.90 -11.59
CA GLN A 536 -6.70 34.91 -10.27
C GLN A 536 -8.20 35.19 -10.31
N ALA A 537 -8.64 36.09 -11.21
CA ALA A 537 -10.07 36.32 -11.41
C ALA A 537 -10.76 35.07 -11.94
N CYS A 538 -10.16 34.34 -12.88
CA CYS A 538 -10.70 33.09 -13.40
C CYS A 538 -10.84 32.01 -12.31
N GLU A 539 -9.95 31.98 -11.32
CA GLU A 539 -10.05 31.06 -10.17
C GLU A 539 -11.05 31.49 -9.09
N ASN A 540 -11.70 32.65 -9.25
CA ASN A 540 -12.76 33.11 -8.37
C ASN A 540 -14.11 33.03 -9.09
N ASP A 541 -14.87 31.96 -8.85
CA ASP A 541 -16.12 31.69 -9.56
C ASP A 541 -17.13 32.85 -9.44
N GLU A 542 -17.30 33.44 -8.26
CA GLU A 542 -18.23 34.58 -8.10
C GLU A 542 -17.79 35.78 -8.94
N LEU A 543 -16.50 36.12 -8.90
CA LEU A 543 -15.95 37.26 -9.63
C LEU A 543 -16.00 37.04 -11.15
N ILE A 544 -15.60 35.86 -11.63
CA ILE A 544 -15.53 35.59 -13.07
C ILE A 544 -16.93 35.51 -13.69
N HIS A 545 -17.92 34.94 -12.99
CA HIS A 545 -19.32 34.96 -13.43
C HIS A 545 -19.87 36.40 -13.48
N ASP A 546 -19.55 37.21 -12.47
CA ASP A 546 -19.97 38.62 -12.45
C ASP A 546 -19.37 39.41 -13.62
N LEU A 547 -18.06 39.30 -13.84
CA LEU A 547 -17.38 39.93 -14.99
C LEU A 547 -17.96 39.44 -16.32
N PHE A 548 -18.14 38.13 -16.47
CA PHE A 548 -18.67 37.54 -17.70
C PHE A 548 -20.10 37.97 -17.99
N SER A 549 -20.91 38.30 -16.98
CA SER A 549 -22.28 38.82 -17.19
C SER A 549 -22.32 40.16 -17.94
N ARG A 550 -21.20 40.91 -17.97
CA ARG A 550 -21.07 42.20 -18.66
C ARG A 550 -20.29 42.12 -19.97
N ALA A 551 -19.74 40.94 -20.29
CA ALA A 551 -19.05 40.70 -21.55
C ALA A 551 -20.02 40.85 -22.72
N ILE A 552 -19.57 41.51 -23.79
CA ILE A 552 -20.32 41.66 -25.04
C ILE A 552 -20.07 40.41 -25.88
N LEU A 553 -21.13 39.65 -26.16
CA LEU A 553 -21.06 38.45 -26.99
C LEU A 553 -21.33 38.83 -28.45
N ASP A 554 -20.60 38.22 -29.37
CA ASP A 554 -20.71 38.46 -30.82
C ASP A 554 -21.76 37.56 -31.51
#